data_AF-A0A0F2QQ64-F1
#
_entry.id   AF-A0A0F2QQ64-F1
#
_cell.length_a   1.000
_cell.length_b   1.000
_cell.length_c   1.000
_cell.angle_alpha   90.00
_cell.angle_beta   90.00
_cell.angle_gamma   90.00
#
_symmetry.space_group_name_H-M   'P 1'
#
loop_
_entity.id
_entity.type
_entity.pdbx_description
1 polymer ?
#
loop_
_entity_poly.entity_id
_entity_poly.type
_entity_poly.pdbx_seq_one_letter_code
_entity_poly.pdbx_strand_id
1 'polypeptide(L)'
;MDESIVVPTVLFGSIVGIVWLVSHFNFKKRSTVHETLRHAIDQGQVLSDDMMVRLSLANDPVRADLRRGVLFIAAGLAFGFLGTMVGMEEGEAIRPMLGVAAFPVFLGLAYLGLWASARHERKA
;
A
#
# COMPACT_ATOMS: atom_id res chain seq x y z
N MET A 1 33.92 -8.53 -1.97
CA MET A 1 32.76 -8.69 -2.86
C MET A 1 32.90 -7.64 -3.94
N ASP A 2 32.75 -8.03 -5.20
CA ASP A 2 32.85 -7.09 -6.31
C ASP A 2 31.69 -6.10 -6.29
N GLU A 3 31.97 -4.86 -6.67
CA GLU A 3 31.01 -3.74 -6.68
C GLU A 3 29.77 -4.06 -7.54
N SER A 4 29.97 -4.79 -8.64
CA SER A 4 28.91 -5.27 -9.54
C SER A 4 27.90 -6.22 -8.88
N ILE A 5 28.25 -6.86 -7.77
CA ILE A 5 27.37 -7.75 -7.01
C ILE A 5 26.77 -7.02 -5.81
N VAL A 6 27.56 -6.17 -5.14
CA VAL A 6 27.12 -5.43 -3.95
C VAL A 6 25.99 -4.45 -4.32
N VAL A 7 26.13 -3.69 -5.40
CA VAL A 7 25.17 -2.64 -5.77
C VAL A 7 23.77 -3.20 -6.04
N PRO A 8 23.57 -4.22 -6.91
CA PRO A 8 22.24 -4.81 -7.10
C PRO A 8 21.70 -5.47 -5.82
N THR A 9 22.56 -6.14 -5.05
CA THR A 9 22.13 -6.83 -3.82
C THR A 9 21.59 -5.84 -2.79
N VAL A 10 22.25 -4.71 -2.60
CA VAL A 10 21.79 -3.66 -1.69
C VAL A 10 20.51 -3.00 -2.22
N LEU A 11 20.43 -2.71 -3.51
CA LEU A 11 19.24 -2.12 -4.14
C LEU A 11 18.00 -3.01 -3.91
N PHE A 12 18.05 -4.28 -4.33
CA PHE A 12 16.91 -5.19 -4.18
C PHE A 12 16.68 -5.59 -2.72
N GLY A 13 17.74 -5.75 -1.93
CA GLY A 13 17.67 -6.03 -0.50
C GLY A 13 16.97 -4.92 0.28
N SER A 14 17.17 -3.65 -0.09
CA SER A 14 16.49 -2.52 0.54
C SER A 14 14.97 -2.56 0.32
N ILE A 15 14.52 -2.94 -0.88
CA ILE A 15 13.09 -3.08 -1.21
C ILE A 15 12.46 -4.17 -0.32
N VAL A 16 13.09 -5.34 -0.25
CA VAL A 16 12.64 -6.45 0.61
C VAL A 16 12.62 -6.02 2.08
N GLY A 17 13.67 -5.32 2.54
CA GLY A 17 13.79 -4.81 3.90
C GLY A 17 12.66 -3.85 4.27
N ILE A 18 12.34 -2.89 3.40
CA ILE A 18 11.24 -1.93 3.61
C ILE A 18 9.89 -2.66 3.67
N VAL A 19 9.62 -3.55 2.72
CA VAL A 19 8.36 -4.32 2.68
C VAL A 19 8.22 -5.18 3.93
N TRP A 20 9.27 -5.89 4.34
CA TRP A 20 9.28 -6.70 5.55
C TRP A 20 9.05 -5.84 6.80
N LEU A 21 9.74 -4.71 6.92
CA LEU A 21 9.62 -3.80 8.06
C LEU A 21 8.19 -3.28 8.21
N VAL A 22 7.62 -2.74 7.12
CA VAL A 22 6.24 -2.24 7.11
C VAL A 22 5.23 -3.35 7.42
N SER A 23 5.42 -4.54 6.83
CA SER A 23 4.57 -5.70 7.08
C SER A 23 4.62 -6.15 8.55
N HIS A 24 5.83 -6.26 9.11
CA HIS A 24 6.05 -6.67 10.50
C HIS A 24 5.36 -5.72 11.49
N PHE A 25 5.54 -4.40 11.32
CA PHE A 25 4.89 -3.41 12.19
C PHE A 25 3.38 -3.34 12.00
N ASN A 26 2.86 -3.55 10.79
CA ASN A 26 1.42 -3.62 10.57
C ASN A 26 0.79 -4.87 11.21
N PHE A 27 1.48 -6.02 11.13
CA PHE A 27 1.05 -7.24 11.82
C PHE A 27 1.02 -7.02 13.34
N LYS A 28 2.09 -6.46 13.91
CA LYS A 28 2.17 -6.17 15.34
C LYS A 28 1.04 -5.23 15.80
N LYS A 29 0.79 -4.14 15.07
CA LYS A 29 -0.31 -3.20 15.38
C LYS A 29 -1.67 -3.89 15.44
N ARG A 30 -1.98 -4.76 14.47
CA ARG A 30 -3.25 -5.51 14.44
C ARG A 30 -3.36 -6.47 15.62
N SER A 31 -2.29 -7.21 15.91
CA SER A 31 -2.25 -8.13 17.04
C SER A 31 -2.48 -7.40 18.37
N THR A 32 -1.81 -6.27 18.60
CA THR A 32 -1.95 -5.49 19.83
C THR A 32 -3.37 -4.97 20.02
N VAL A 33 -4.05 -4.51 18.96
CA VAL A 33 -5.46 -4.07 19.06
C VAL A 33 -6.37 -5.21 19.50
N HIS A 34 -6.21 -6.41 18.93
CA HIS A 34 -6.99 -7.59 19.33
C HIS A 34 -6.72 -8.03 20.77
N GLU A 35 -5.47 -7.95 21.21
CA GLU A 35 -5.06 -8.27 22.57
C GLU A 35 -5.67 -7.30 23.59
N THR A 36 -5.62 -5.98 23.32
CA THR A 36 -6.26 -4.96 24.17
C THR A 36 -7.77 -5.15 24.26
N LEU A 37 -8.43 -5.48 23.13
CA LEU A 37 -9.87 -5.76 23.12
C LEU A 37 -10.21 -7.00 23.96
N ARG A 38 -9.43 -8.08 23.81
CA ARG A 38 -9.61 -9.29 24.61
C ARG A 38 -9.43 -8.99 26.09
N HIS A 39 -8.41 -8.22 26.45
CA HIS A 39 -8.14 -7.85 27.83
C HIS A 39 -9.25 -6.97 28.43
N ALA A 40 -9.85 -6.06 27.65
CA ALA A 40 -10.99 -5.26 28.07
C ALA A 40 -12.25 -6.11 28.30
N ILE A 41 -12.50 -7.10 27.43
CA ILE A 41 -13.61 -8.06 27.59
C ILE A 41 -13.41 -8.93 28.83
N ASP A 42 -12.19 -9.45 29.04
CA ASP A 42 -11.85 -10.29 30.20
C ASP A 42 -11.99 -9.52 31.52
N GLN A 43 -11.82 -8.19 31.51
CA GLN A 43 -12.07 -7.31 32.66
C GLN A 43 -13.54 -6.94 32.86
N GLY A 44 -14.45 -7.48 32.04
CA GLY A 44 -15.89 -7.22 32.14
C GLY A 44 -16.29 -5.82 31.67
N GLN A 45 -15.44 -5.11 30.92
CA GLN A 45 -15.86 -3.84 30.32
C GLN A 45 -16.92 -4.09 29.25
N VAL A 46 -18.06 -3.43 29.39
CA VAL A 46 -19.06 -3.34 28.34
C VAL A 46 -18.51 -2.44 27.24
N LEU A 47 -18.14 -3.04 26.11
CA LEU A 47 -17.77 -2.30 24.91
C LEU A 47 -19.00 -1.51 24.45
N SER A 48 -18.90 -0.18 24.39
CA SER A 48 -19.99 0.64 23.85
C SER A 48 -20.18 0.34 22.37
N ASP A 49 -21.42 0.42 21.88
CA ASP A 49 -21.73 0.25 20.46
C ASP A 49 -20.92 1.20 19.57
N ASP A 50 -20.68 2.44 20.02
CA ASP A 50 -19.84 3.41 19.30
C ASP A 50 -18.40 2.91 19.11
N MET A 51 -17.84 2.20 20.09
CA MET A 51 -16.49 1.62 20.00
C MET A 51 -16.41 0.49 18.98
N MET A 52 -17.42 -0.39 18.95
CA MET A 52 -17.51 -1.48 17.97
C MET A 52 -17.66 -0.94 16.55
N VAL A 53 -18.49 0.09 16.37
CA VAL A 53 -18.66 0.77 15.07
C VAL A 53 -17.36 1.43 14.62
N ARG A 54 -16.63 2.11 15.51
CA ARG A 54 -15.32 2.70 15.17
C ARG A 54 -14.29 1.64 14.78
N LEU A 55 -14.30 0.49 15.46
CA LEU A 55 -13.40 -0.62 15.14
C LEU A 55 -13.73 -1.25 13.78
N SER A 56 -15.02 -1.40 13.44
CA SER A 56 -15.42 -1.92 12.13
C SER A 56 -15.05 -0.95 10.99
N LEU A 57 -15.21 0.36 11.23
CA LEU A 57 -14.83 1.42 10.29
C LEU A 57 -13.30 1.54 10.11
N ALA A 58 -12.51 1.23 11.14
CA ALA A 58 -11.05 1.25 11.04
C ALA A 58 -10.51 0.26 10.00
N ASN A 59 -11.28 -0.79 9.71
CA ASN A 59 -10.95 -1.80 8.70
C ASN A 59 -11.83 -1.67 7.44
N ASP A 60 -12.46 -0.52 7.21
CA ASP A 60 -13.34 -0.30 6.05
C ASP A 60 -12.53 -0.46 4.74
N PRO A 61 -12.78 -1.53 3.97
CA PRO A 61 -12.02 -1.82 2.76
C PRO A 61 -12.17 -0.72 1.72
N VAL A 62 -13.34 -0.05 1.67
CA VAL A 62 -13.64 0.99 0.68
C VAL A 62 -12.72 2.20 0.84
N ARG A 63 -12.52 2.67 2.07
CA ARG A 63 -11.61 3.80 2.33
C ARG A 63 -10.15 3.42 2.08
N ALA A 64 -9.78 2.18 2.42
CA ALA A 64 -8.43 1.68 2.19
C ALA A 64 -8.12 1.57 0.69
N ASP A 65 -9.07 1.11 -0.11
CA ASP A 65 -8.89 0.92 -1.55
C ASP A 65 -8.79 2.24 -2.31
N LEU A 66 -9.58 3.27 -1.95
CA LEU A 66 -9.41 4.62 -2.53
C LEU A 66 -7.99 5.15 -2.30
N ARG A 67 -7.51 5.09 -1.05
CA ARG A 67 -6.18 5.60 -0.70
C ARG A 67 -5.08 4.82 -1.43
N ARG A 68 -5.17 3.49 -1.47
CA ARG A 68 -4.21 2.63 -2.20
C ARG A 68 -4.23 2.96 -3.69
N GLY A 69 -5.41 3.06 -4.28
CA GLY A 69 -5.61 3.40 -5.68
C GLY A 69 -4.91 4.68 -6.08
N VAL A 70 -5.16 5.77 -5.34
CA VAL A 70 -4.52 7.07 -5.58
C VAL A 70 -3.00 7.02 -5.42
N LEU A 71 -2.49 6.34 -4.38
CA LEU A 71 -1.04 6.22 -4.15
C LEU A 71 -0.34 5.45 -5.27
N PHE A 72 -0.96 4.39 -5.77
CA PHE A 72 -0.42 3.59 -6.87
C PHE A 72 -0.43 4.35 -8.21
N ILE A 73 -1.50 5.09 -8.51
CA ILE A 73 -1.50 6.00 -9.68
C ILE A 73 -0.37 7.03 -9.56
N ALA A 74 -0.23 7.68 -8.40
CA ALA A 74 0.82 8.67 -8.18
C ALA A 74 2.23 8.08 -8.34
N ALA A 75 2.47 6.88 -7.82
CA ALA A 75 3.74 6.18 -7.98
C ALA A 75 4.04 5.86 -9.46
N GLY A 76 3.04 5.41 -10.22
CA GLY A 76 3.21 5.16 -11.65
C GLY A 76 3.50 6.43 -12.45
N LEU A 77 2.79 7.52 -12.17
CA LEU A 77 3.08 8.82 -12.77
C LEU A 77 4.49 9.31 -12.42
N ALA A 78 4.94 9.10 -11.18
CA ALA A 78 6.30 9.44 -10.77
C ALA A 78 7.36 8.64 -11.55
N PHE A 79 7.17 7.33 -11.75
CA PHE A 79 8.08 6.53 -12.58
C PHE A 79 8.05 6.94 -14.05
N GLY A 80 6.88 7.29 -14.59
CA GLY A 80 6.76 7.82 -15.95
C GLY A 80 7.55 9.13 -16.11
N PHE A 81 7.37 10.07 -15.18
CA PHE A 81 8.10 11.33 -15.16
C PHE A 81 9.61 11.12 -15.00
N LEU A 82 10.03 10.24 -14.08
CA LEU A 82 11.43 9.87 -13.92
C LEU A 82 12.00 9.30 -15.24
N GLY A 83 11.25 8.42 -15.90
CA GLY A 83 11.62 7.88 -17.21
C GLY A 83 11.82 8.94 -18.27
N THR A 84 11.00 9.99 -18.28
CA THR A 84 11.20 11.13 -19.19
C THR A 84 12.45 11.94 -18.85
N MET A 85 12.75 12.16 -17.56
CA MET A 85 13.92 12.92 -17.13
C MET A 85 15.21 12.17 -17.49
N VAL A 86 15.29 10.87 -17.16
CA VAL A 86 16.43 10.02 -17.54
C VAL A 86 16.53 9.90 -19.05
N GLY A 87 15.39 9.83 -19.75
CA GLY A 87 15.30 9.81 -21.20
C GLY A 87 15.90 11.01 -21.92
N MET A 88 16.07 12.15 -21.23
CA MET A 88 16.74 13.32 -21.80
C MET A 88 18.25 13.12 -21.96
N GLU A 89 18.84 12.28 -21.12
CA GLU A 89 20.27 11.90 -21.18
C GLU A 89 20.45 10.59 -21.94
N GLU A 90 19.59 9.60 -21.66
CA GLU A 90 19.62 8.26 -22.25
C GLU A 90 18.27 7.93 -22.92
N GLY A 91 18.13 8.25 -24.21
CA GLY A 91 16.84 8.11 -24.93
C GLY A 91 16.23 6.70 -24.91
N GLU A 92 17.05 5.66 -24.74
CA GLU A 92 16.58 4.28 -24.62
C GLU A 92 15.91 3.96 -23.27
N ALA A 93 16.10 4.79 -22.25
CA ALA A 93 15.56 4.58 -20.90
C ALA A 93 14.04 4.81 -20.79
N ILE A 94 13.43 5.56 -21.73
CA ILE A 94 12.01 5.91 -21.65
C ILE A 94 11.11 4.68 -21.69
N ARG A 95 11.34 3.79 -22.67
CA ARG A 95 10.51 2.59 -22.88
C ARG A 95 10.50 1.64 -21.67
N PRO A 96 11.65 1.21 -21.12
CA PRO A 96 11.66 0.34 -19.96
C PRO A 96 11.08 1.03 -18.71
N MET A 97 11.32 2.33 -18.52
CA MET A 97 10.75 3.07 -17.39
C MET A 97 9.21 3.20 -17.48
N LEU A 98 8.65 3.41 -18.67
CA LEU A 98 7.21 3.34 -18.88
C LEU A 98 6.66 1.94 -18.61
N GLY A 99 7.41 0.89 -18.96
CA GLY A 99 7.07 -0.49 -18.61
C GLY A 99 6.97 -0.69 -17.08
N VAL A 100 7.95 -0.18 -16.32
CA VAL A 100 7.94 -0.23 -14.85
C VAL A 100 6.80 0.61 -14.28
N ALA A 101 6.53 1.79 -14.84
CA ALA A 101 5.45 2.68 -14.44
C ALA A 101 4.05 2.07 -14.61
N ALA A 102 3.87 1.21 -15.62
CA ALA A 102 2.57 0.59 -15.91
C ALA A 102 2.06 -0.25 -14.74
N PHE A 103 2.93 -0.98 -14.03
CA PHE A 103 2.54 -1.84 -12.91
C PHE A 103 1.75 -1.10 -11.81
N PRO A 104 2.31 -0.05 -11.17
CA PRO A 104 1.57 0.70 -10.18
C PRO A 104 0.37 1.45 -10.80
N VAL A 105 0.40 1.89 -12.06
CA VAL A 105 -0.81 2.48 -12.69
C VAL A 105 -1.97 1.46 -12.72
N PHE A 106 -1.74 0.25 -13.22
CA PHE A 106 -2.79 -0.77 -13.30
C PHE A 106 -3.28 -1.23 -11.92
N LEU A 107 -2.37 -1.35 -10.94
CA LEU A 107 -2.76 -1.61 -9.55
C LEU A 107 -3.64 -0.48 -9.00
N GLY A 108 -3.28 0.76 -9.29
CA GLY A 108 -4.04 1.93 -8.90
C GLY A 108 -5.45 1.92 -9.47
N LEU A 109 -5.58 1.65 -10.77
CA LEU A 109 -6.86 1.51 -11.46
C LEU A 109 -7.71 0.38 -10.87
N ALA A 110 -7.11 -0.77 -10.55
CA ALA A 110 -7.82 -1.89 -9.94
C ALA A 110 -8.41 -1.51 -8.57
N TYR A 111 -7.61 -0.88 -7.70
CA TYR A 111 -8.09 -0.40 -6.40
C TYR A 111 -9.19 0.67 -6.52
N LEU A 112 -9.07 1.59 -7.47
CA LEU A 112 -10.11 2.59 -7.74
C LEU A 112 -11.40 1.94 -8.28
N GLY A 113 -11.28 0.90 -9.11
CA GLY A 113 -12.42 0.11 -9.60
C GLY A 113 -13.15 -0.60 -8.46
N LEU A 114 -12.41 -1.27 -7.57
CA LEU A 114 -12.98 -1.90 -6.37
C LEU A 114 -13.67 -0.88 -5.46
N TRP A 115 -13.03 0.28 -5.24
CA TRP A 115 -13.62 1.38 -4.49
C TRP A 115 -14.93 1.88 -5.13
N ALA A 116 -14.95 2.08 -6.44
CA ALA A 116 -16.13 2.54 -7.16
C ALA A 116 -17.27 1.53 -7.03
N SER A 117 -17.01 0.23 -7.25
CA SER A 117 -18.01 -0.84 -7.12
C SER A 117 -18.60 -0.90 -5.71
N ALA A 118 -17.75 -0.93 -4.69
CA ALA A 118 -18.20 -0.98 -3.31
C ALA A 118 -18.97 0.28 -2.87
N ARG A 119 -18.69 1.43 -3.50
CA ARG A 119 -19.47 2.66 -3.30
C ARG A 119 -20.88 2.57 -3.90
N HIS A 120 -21.05 1.86 -5.02
CA HIS A 120 -22.36 1.66 -5.63
C HIS A 120 -23.26 0.75 -4.78
N GLU A 121 -22.71 -0.34 -4.22
CA GLU A 121 -23.46 -1.26 -3.36
C GLU A 121 -24.00 -0.60 -2.09
N ARG A 122 -23.30 0.39 -1.52
CA ARG A 122 -23.76 1.12 -0.32
C ARG A 122 -24.90 2.12 -0.57
N LYS A 123 -25.22 2.42 -1.83
CA LYS A 123 -26.26 3.38 -2.21
C LYS A 123 -27.58 2.71 -2.64
N ALA A 124 -27.55 1.42 -2.91
CA ALA A 124 -28.72 0.60 -3.22
C ALA A 124 -29.36 0.09 -1.92
#